data_AF-A0A6J2JE44-F1
#
_entry.id   AF-A0A6J2JE44-F1
#
_cell.length_a   1.000
_cell.length_b   1.000
_cell.length_c   1.000
_cell.angle_alpha   90.00
_cell.angle_beta   90.00
_cell.angle_gamma   90.00
#
_symmetry.space_group_name_H-M   'P 1'
#
loop_
_entity.id
_entity.type
_entity.pdbx_description
1 polymer ?
#
loop_
_entity_poly.entity_id
_entity_poly.type
_entity_poly.pdbx_seq_one_letter_code
_entity_poly.pdbx_strand_id
1 'polypeptide(L)'
;MSELDINSENLFSPQVNLREIDLDNAYDLEPSGDEIIHPPKKRKRLYIRRDSETKCDSVENAVTENVAHVSSSRLQKWREPTEHQLSQIAFTEPTGIKKPYDEELRNADPGAYFSLIVSDDIFEEIAVQTNLYAERRESTMPSSRLNSWKPTNKNEVKSLFGLIMYMGLVKLPKISLYWSTDRVFKQTFAPSIMSRNRFELLLQNLHFVDNEIADAADRIYKIRSLIDKLNKSFQRCYSPKEEVCVDETQVPYSGRLILRQDNKRKMHKCGMKLVKLCTIPGYTCKLELYADKNNEPLNATPKNVIMSLCKEILDLGHTVATDNSYTSLDLAHELLDRNTHLLGTLRKNSKGLPKQVIDAKLKQGESVEMENERGITVLHWKDEQSVLMLSTKHTKEFPSVPIKGKIVRTPKIIIAYNKAKGAIHTSDQMSAYSSPLRKTLKWYKKLGIELILNTAVANAWIMFCENTAQQGIVEFRRQLVEYLVDFGKDESEDNENESISKRPERLKHTLITKEGKVRQSRRFCVECYKNCVSIFGSRIAKNRAKKVPTYCPECPAQPHYCLQCFNKCHPYTM
;
A
#
# COMPACT_ATOMS: atom_id res chain seq x y z
N MET A 1 24.05 36.13 37.47
CA MET A 1 23.82 37.58 37.67
C MET A 1 23.98 38.26 36.33
N SER A 2 23.11 39.25 36.08
CA SER A 2 22.92 40.09 34.88
C SER A 2 22.28 39.45 33.64
N GLU A 3 20.96 39.62 33.58
CA GLU A 3 20.15 39.86 32.37
C GLU A 3 20.64 41.10 31.60
N LEU A 4 20.39 41.14 30.28
CA LEU A 4 19.67 42.22 29.55
C LEU A 4 19.88 42.10 28.03
N ASP A 5 18.89 41.55 27.35
CA ASP A 5 18.02 42.18 26.34
C ASP A 5 18.52 43.24 25.31
N ILE A 6 18.08 43.00 24.05
CA ILE A 6 17.45 43.92 23.07
C ILE A 6 18.23 44.48 21.85
N ASN A 7 17.61 44.24 20.67
CA ASN A 7 17.59 44.96 19.35
C ASN A 7 18.81 44.90 18.41
N SER A 8 18.71 44.35 17.19
CA SER A 8 17.95 44.69 15.96
C SER A 8 18.76 45.57 15.01
N GLU A 9 19.10 45.06 13.81
CA GLU A 9 19.09 45.84 12.56
C GLU A 9 19.25 44.94 11.33
N ASN A 10 18.35 45.13 10.37
CA ASN A 10 18.38 44.61 9.01
C ASN A 10 19.62 45.14 8.26
N LEU A 11 20.06 44.45 7.19
CA LEU A 11 20.36 45.04 5.88
C LEU A 11 20.76 43.99 4.82
N PHE A 12 20.08 44.08 3.68
CA PHE A 12 20.40 43.60 2.31
C PHE A 12 20.29 42.11 1.92
N SER A 13 19.20 41.83 1.21
CA SER A 13 19.11 40.82 0.15
C SER A 13 19.68 41.37 -1.17
N PRO A 14 20.24 40.50 -2.05
CA PRO A 14 20.15 40.67 -3.48
C PRO A 14 19.14 39.69 -4.08
N GLN A 15 18.16 40.23 -4.80
CA GLN A 15 17.28 39.48 -5.68
C GLN A 15 18.09 38.89 -6.84
N VAL A 16 17.92 37.58 -7.10
CA VAL A 16 18.31 36.97 -8.38
C VAL A 16 17.06 36.39 -9.01
N ASN A 17 16.76 36.91 -10.21
CA ASN A 17 15.72 36.46 -11.12
C ASN A 17 15.90 34.98 -11.48
N LEU A 18 14.95 34.12 -11.07
CA LEU A 18 14.85 32.74 -11.53
C LEU A 18 13.92 32.71 -12.75
N ARG A 19 14.53 32.64 -13.93
CA ARG A 19 13.87 32.10 -15.13
C ARG A 19 13.62 30.61 -14.93
N GLU A 20 12.50 30.15 -15.48
CA GLU A 20 11.99 28.78 -15.50
C GLU A 20 13.12 27.77 -15.79
N ILE A 21 13.41 26.94 -14.79
CA ILE A 21 14.19 25.72 -14.94
C ILE A 21 13.28 24.59 -14.48
N ASP A 22 13.10 23.62 -15.35
CA ASP A 22 12.34 22.39 -15.16
C ASP A 22 12.86 21.63 -13.92
N LEU A 23 12.09 21.66 -12.82
CA LEU A 23 12.54 21.23 -11.49
C LEU A 23 12.45 19.72 -11.25
N ASP A 24 12.06 18.92 -12.25
CA ASP A 24 11.89 17.47 -12.08
C ASP A 24 13.17 16.64 -12.32
N ASN A 25 14.21 17.22 -12.92
CA ASN A 25 15.47 16.50 -13.22
C ASN A 25 16.64 16.81 -12.28
N ALA A 26 16.46 17.66 -11.28
CA ALA A 26 17.57 18.18 -10.48
C ALA A 26 17.59 17.71 -9.03
N TYR A 27 17.43 16.42 -8.72
CA TYR A 27 17.84 15.83 -7.42
C TYR A 27 18.03 14.31 -7.52
N ASP A 28 19.14 13.87 -8.11
CA ASP A 28 19.66 12.49 -8.03
C ASP A 28 20.63 12.32 -6.83
N LEU A 29 20.27 12.90 -5.68
CA LEU A 29 20.99 12.67 -4.42
C LEU A 29 20.05 11.96 -3.42
N GLU A 30 20.22 10.65 -3.35
CA GLU A 30 19.55 9.77 -2.40
C GLU A 30 19.90 10.15 -0.95
N PRO A 31 18.93 10.39 -0.05
CA PRO A 31 19.19 10.34 1.37
C PRO A 31 19.39 8.88 1.78
N SER A 32 20.58 8.55 2.28
CA SER A 32 20.90 7.26 2.87
C SER A 32 20.12 7.06 4.19
N GLY A 33 18.97 6.38 4.14
CA GLY A 33 18.18 6.13 5.35
C GLY A 33 17.04 5.14 5.20
N ASP A 34 17.31 3.83 5.29
CA ASP A 34 16.34 2.72 5.21
C ASP A 34 15.38 2.60 6.42
N GLU A 35 15.00 3.70 7.06
CA GLU A 35 14.22 3.65 8.29
C GLU A 35 12.85 2.98 8.10
N ILE A 36 12.59 1.97 8.91
CA ILE A 36 11.30 1.26 8.98
C ILE A 36 10.24 2.22 9.52
N ILE A 37 9.06 2.20 8.91
CA ILE A 37 7.89 2.81 9.54
C ILE A 37 7.41 1.85 10.62
N HIS A 38 7.72 2.17 11.87
CA HIS A 38 7.33 1.36 13.01
C HIS A 38 5.80 1.37 13.19
N PRO A 39 5.13 0.21 13.19
CA PRO A 39 3.78 0.12 13.72
C PRO A 39 3.84 0.34 15.24
N PRO A 40 2.85 1.02 15.85
CA PRO A 40 2.89 1.30 17.28
C PRO A 40 2.87 0.01 18.13
N LYS A 41 3.58 0.04 19.28
CA LYS A 41 3.51 -0.99 20.33
C LYS A 41 2.06 -1.17 20.79
N LYS A 42 1.60 -2.44 20.83
CA LYS A 42 0.31 -2.94 21.34
C LYS A 42 -0.77 -1.86 21.55
N ARG A 43 -1.69 -1.74 20.60
CA ARG A 43 -3.00 -1.14 20.89
C ARG A 43 -3.67 -1.99 21.98
N LYS A 44 -3.83 -1.46 23.21
CA LYS A 44 -5.09 -1.74 23.93
C LYS A 44 -6.19 -1.38 22.93
N ARG A 45 -7.21 -2.23 22.74
CA ARG A 45 -8.41 -1.93 21.93
C ARG A 45 -8.72 -0.44 22.06
N LEU A 46 -8.37 0.33 21.03
CA LEU A 46 -8.49 1.78 21.07
C LEU A 46 -9.96 2.04 20.83
N TYR A 47 -10.71 2.07 21.93
CA TYR A 47 -12.09 2.52 21.94
C TYR A 47 -12.11 3.94 21.37
N ILE A 48 -13.03 4.13 20.42
CA ILE A 48 -13.40 5.38 19.76
C ILE A 48 -13.29 6.53 20.76
N ARG A 49 -12.29 7.39 20.58
CA ARG A 49 -12.29 8.69 21.24
C ARG A 49 -13.29 9.52 20.44
N ARG A 50 -14.44 9.83 21.05
CA ARG A 50 -15.50 10.65 20.47
C ARG A 50 -14.85 11.90 19.85
N ASP A 51 -15.29 12.26 18.64
CA ASP A 51 -14.86 13.47 17.94
C ASP A 51 -15.25 14.68 18.78
N SER A 52 -14.34 15.09 19.66
CA SER A 52 -14.51 16.22 20.56
C SER A 52 -14.23 17.52 19.84
N GLU A 53 -15.13 18.48 19.98
CA GLU A 53 -14.91 19.90 19.66
C GLU A 53 -13.56 20.38 20.19
N THR A 54 -12.86 21.22 19.43
CA THR A 54 -11.84 22.09 20.05
C THR A 54 -11.73 23.40 19.29
N LYS A 55 -11.51 24.43 20.10
CA LYS A 55 -11.43 25.87 19.85
C LYS A 55 -10.89 26.26 18.47
N CYS A 56 -11.61 27.24 17.90
CA CYS A 56 -11.20 28.06 16.78
C CYS A 56 -9.98 28.89 17.19
N ASP A 57 -8.85 28.68 16.51
CA ASP A 57 -7.88 29.76 16.31
C ASP A 57 -8.28 30.45 15.01
N SER A 58 -8.70 31.70 15.15
CA SER A 58 -9.07 32.62 14.08
C SER A 58 -7.89 32.85 13.15
N VAL A 59 -8.00 32.36 11.91
CA VAL A 59 -7.27 32.93 10.78
C VAL A 59 -8.33 33.53 9.87
N GLU A 60 -8.48 34.85 9.96
CA GLU A 60 -9.19 35.65 8.99
C GLU A 60 -8.53 35.46 7.62
N ASN A 61 -9.27 34.91 6.67
CA ASN A 61 -8.96 35.07 5.26
C ASN A 61 -10.20 35.69 4.63
N ALA A 62 -10.13 37.00 4.43
CA ALA A 62 -11.07 37.77 3.64
C ALA A 62 -11.05 37.24 2.20
N VAL A 63 -12.19 36.74 1.73
CA VAL A 63 -12.44 36.52 0.30
C VAL A 63 -13.55 37.49 -0.07
N THR A 64 -13.20 38.47 -0.88
CA THR A 64 -14.15 39.40 -1.50
C THR A 64 -15.04 38.63 -2.46
N GLU A 65 -16.33 38.55 -2.13
CA GLU A 65 -17.39 38.04 -3.01
C GLU A 65 -17.74 39.08 -4.08
N ASN A 66 -17.77 38.65 -5.33
CA ASN A 66 -18.64 39.20 -6.36
C ASN A 66 -18.96 38.06 -7.33
N VAL A 67 -20.21 37.59 -7.33
CA VAL A 67 -21.14 37.64 -8.48
C VAL A 67 -22.42 36.91 -8.05
N ALA A 68 -23.53 37.61 -8.27
CA ALA A 68 -24.89 37.19 -7.99
C ALA A 68 -25.31 35.95 -8.80
N HIS A 69 -25.98 35.01 -8.13
CA HIS A 69 -27.02 34.21 -8.76
C HIS A 69 -28.17 33.99 -7.78
N VAL A 70 -29.31 34.56 -8.16
CA VAL A 70 -30.61 34.41 -7.51
C VAL A 70 -31.08 32.96 -7.71
N SER A 71 -31.35 32.25 -6.60
CA SER A 71 -32.25 31.10 -6.60
C SER A 71 -33.14 31.22 -5.36
N SER A 72 -34.45 31.20 -5.60
CA SER A 72 -35.49 31.38 -4.60
C SER A 72 -35.37 30.35 -3.48
N SER A 73 -34.88 30.76 -2.30
CA SER A 73 -34.91 29.93 -1.10
C SER A 73 -36.35 29.77 -0.64
N ARG A 74 -36.98 28.63 -0.95
CA ARG A 74 -38.11 28.16 -0.13
C ARG A 74 -37.60 28.06 1.30
N LEU A 75 -38.16 28.85 2.21
CA LEU A 75 -37.89 28.75 3.64
C LEU A 75 -38.20 27.31 4.08
N GLN A 76 -37.15 26.55 4.38
CA GLN A 76 -37.28 25.16 4.80
C GLN A 76 -37.96 25.11 6.17
N LYS A 77 -39.09 24.40 6.25
CA LYS A 77 -39.82 24.22 7.50
C LYS A 77 -39.24 23.04 8.28
N TRP A 78 -39.03 23.27 9.57
CA TRP A 78 -38.58 22.28 10.54
C TRP A 78 -39.71 22.01 11.53
N ARG A 79 -39.85 20.75 11.92
CA ARG A 79 -40.86 20.29 12.88
C ARG A 79 -40.26 19.22 13.79
N GLU A 80 -40.99 18.83 14.83
CA GLU A 80 -40.61 17.65 15.61
C GLU A 80 -40.66 16.39 14.73
N PRO A 81 -39.69 15.46 14.85
CA PRO A 81 -39.68 14.24 14.05
C PRO A 81 -40.91 13.38 14.32
N THR A 82 -41.50 12.83 13.25
CA THR A 82 -42.58 11.85 13.36
C THR A 82 -42.05 10.48 13.80
N GLU A 83 -42.91 9.64 14.38
CA GLU A 83 -42.54 8.25 14.73
C GLU A 83 -42.17 7.42 13.49
N HIS A 84 -42.66 7.83 12.31
CA HIS A 84 -42.38 7.19 11.02
C HIS A 84 -41.47 8.07 10.15
N GLN A 85 -40.52 7.41 9.47
CA GLN A 85 -39.62 8.07 8.52
C GLN A 85 -40.35 8.39 7.22
N LEU A 86 -40.28 9.64 6.75
CA LEU A 86 -40.93 10.07 5.50
C LEU A 86 -40.27 9.48 4.25
N SER A 87 -38.95 9.35 4.26
CA SER A 87 -38.17 8.80 3.15
C SER A 87 -38.09 7.27 3.28
N GLN A 88 -38.94 6.55 2.55
CA GLN A 88 -38.90 5.09 2.47
C GLN A 88 -38.13 4.66 1.22
N ILE A 89 -36.80 4.62 1.32
CA ILE A 89 -35.96 4.06 0.27
C ILE A 89 -35.51 2.68 0.73
N ALA A 90 -35.89 1.65 -0.01
CA ALA A 90 -35.52 0.28 0.29
C ALA A 90 -34.14 -0.05 -0.33
N PHE A 91 -33.32 -0.77 0.41
CA PHE A 91 -32.10 -1.37 -0.13
C PHE A 91 -32.44 -2.62 -0.95
N THR A 92 -31.94 -2.71 -2.18
CA THR A 92 -32.40 -3.71 -3.16
C THR A 92 -31.33 -4.70 -3.64
N GLU A 93 -30.06 -4.51 -3.27
CA GLU A 93 -28.95 -5.26 -3.85
C GLU A 93 -28.52 -6.48 -3.01
N PRO A 94 -27.98 -7.53 -3.66
CA PRO A 94 -27.26 -8.59 -2.95
C PRO A 94 -25.98 -8.02 -2.32
N THR A 95 -25.49 -8.66 -1.26
CA THR A 95 -24.28 -8.21 -0.52
C THR A 95 -23.25 -9.33 -0.43
N GLY A 96 -21.97 -8.98 -0.31
CA GLY A 96 -20.87 -9.95 -0.18
C GLY A 96 -20.15 -10.19 -1.50
N ILE A 97 -19.46 -11.32 -1.60
CA ILE A 97 -18.75 -11.72 -2.82
C ILE A 97 -19.75 -11.90 -3.97
N LYS A 98 -19.44 -11.31 -5.13
CA LYS A 98 -20.31 -11.38 -6.33
C LYS A 98 -20.17 -12.74 -7.02
N LYS A 99 -21.27 -13.23 -7.61
CA LYS A 99 -21.25 -14.40 -8.50
C LYS A 99 -20.45 -14.12 -9.78
N PRO A 100 -19.70 -15.10 -10.32
CA PRO A 100 -19.57 -16.48 -9.85
C PRO A 100 -18.49 -16.71 -8.77
N TYR A 101 -17.82 -15.66 -8.30
CA TYR A 101 -16.64 -15.77 -7.45
C TYR A 101 -16.91 -16.33 -6.05
N ASP A 102 -18.13 -16.19 -5.54
CA ASP A 102 -18.57 -16.76 -4.26
C ASP A 102 -18.48 -18.29 -4.25
N GLU A 103 -18.81 -18.92 -5.39
CA GLU A 103 -18.75 -20.36 -5.59
C GLU A 103 -17.37 -20.81 -6.03
N GLU A 104 -16.77 -20.13 -7.01
CA GLU A 104 -15.45 -20.49 -7.56
C GLU A 104 -14.33 -20.44 -6.51
N LEU A 105 -14.39 -19.49 -5.57
CA LEU A 105 -13.33 -19.30 -4.59
C LEU A 105 -13.51 -20.11 -3.30
N ARG A 106 -14.66 -20.76 -3.07
CA ARG A 106 -15.02 -21.32 -1.75
C ARG A 106 -13.96 -22.28 -1.16
N ASN A 107 -13.24 -23.00 -2.02
CA ASN A 107 -12.15 -23.91 -1.64
C ASN A 107 -10.80 -23.52 -2.25
N ALA A 108 -10.70 -22.30 -2.80
CA ALA A 108 -9.48 -21.82 -3.42
C ALA A 108 -8.46 -21.38 -2.36
N ASP A 109 -7.20 -21.34 -2.77
CA ASP A 109 -6.11 -20.90 -1.94
C ASP A 109 -6.14 -19.36 -1.74
N PRO A 110 -5.48 -18.81 -0.71
CA PRO A 110 -5.32 -17.37 -0.52
C PRO A 110 -4.85 -16.61 -1.77
N GLY A 111 -3.98 -17.26 -2.56
CA GLY A 111 -3.45 -16.74 -3.81
C GLY A 111 -4.54 -16.41 -4.82
N ALA A 112 -5.52 -17.30 -4.99
CA ALA A 112 -6.66 -17.09 -5.90
C ALA A 112 -7.46 -15.83 -5.56
N TYR A 113 -7.78 -15.60 -4.27
CA TYR A 113 -8.48 -14.40 -3.82
C TYR A 113 -7.70 -13.12 -4.12
N PHE A 114 -6.37 -13.15 -3.90
CA PHE A 114 -5.51 -12.02 -4.21
C PHE A 114 -5.41 -11.79 -5.72
N SER A 115 -5.26 -12.85 -6.51
CA SER A 115 -5.14 -12.79 -7.98
C SER A 115 -6.39 -12.25 -8.66
N LEU A 116 -7.58 -12.49 -8.08
CA LEU A 116 -8.82 -11.95 -8.61
C LEU A 116 -8.87 -10.41 -8.48
N ILE A 117 -8.27 -9.88 -7.42
CA ILE A 117 -8.19 -8.44 -7.15
C ILE A 117 -7.01 -7.81 -7.90
N VAL A 118 -5.83 -8.40 -7.76
CA VAL A 118 -4.58 -7.99 -8.40
C VAL A 118 -4.21 -9.04 -9.45
N SER A 119 -4.77 -8.88 -10.64
CA SER A 119 -4.58 -9.83 -11.74
C SER A 119 -3.16 -9.83 -12.29
N ASP A 120 -2.84 -10.90 -13.02
CA ASP A 120 -1.60 -11.03 -13.77
C ASP A 120 -1.39 -9.85 -14.74
N ASP A 121 -2.45 -9.32 -15.34
CA ASP A 121 -2.39 -8.15 -16.24
C ASP A 121 -1.84 -6.91 -15.53
N ILE A 122 -2.17 -6.70 -14.25
CA ILE A 122 -1.62 -5.58 -13.47
C ILE A 122 -0.12 -5.76 -13.29
N PHE A 123 0.36 -6.98 -13.00
CA PHE A 123 1.79 -7.25 -12.86
C PHE A 123 2.54 -7.20 -14.19
N GLU A 124 1.92 -7.65 -15.27
CA GLU A 124 2.46 -7.55 -16.62
C GLU A 124 2.64 -6.08 -17.03
N GLU A 125 1.64 -5.24 -16.80
CA GLU A 125 1.76 -3.82 -17.09
C GLU A 125 2.82 -3.14 -16.22
N ILE A 126 2.90 -3.46 -14.92
CA ILE A 126 3.99 -2.96 -14.07
C ILE A 126 5.35 -3.36 -14.65
N ALA A 127 5.50 -4.59 -15.16
CA ALA A 127 6.74 -5.04 -15.78
C ALA A 127 7.06 -4.24 -17.05
N VAL A 128 6.08 -4.08 -17.95
CA VAL A 128 6.22 -3.27 -19.18
C VAL A 128 6.64 -1.84 -18.85
N GLN A 129 5.92 -1.17 -17.94
CA GLN A 129 6.20 0.23 -17.59
C GLN A 129 7.54 0.38 -16.85
N THR A 130 7.94 -0.61 -16.05
CA THR A 130 9.24 -0.65 -15.39
C THR A 130 10.38 -0.82 -16.39
N ASN A 131 10.20 -1.65 -17.43
CA ASN A 131 11.18 -1.81 -18.52
C ASN A 131 11.33 -0.52 -19.32
N LEU A 132 10.22 0.06 -19.78
CA LEU A 132 10.22 1.32 -20.53
C LEU A 132 10.94 2.43 -19.75
N TYR A 133 10.65 2.58 -18.45
CA TYR A 133 11.32 3.57 -17.63
C TYR A 133 12.82 3.31 -17.47
N ALA A 134 13.23 2.05 -17.30
CA ALA A 134 14.63 1.70 -17.12
C ALA A 134 15.45 1.91 -18.40
N GLU A 135 14.89 1.57 -19.57
CA GLU A 135 15.53 1.76 -20.87
C GLU A 135 15.77 3.23 -21.19
N ARG A 136 14.84 4.10 -20.81
CA ARG A 136 14.97 5.56 -20.98
C ARG A 136 15.97 6.20 -20.02
N ARG A 137 16.40 5.47 -18.98
CA ARG A 137 17.43 5.95 -18.04
C ARG A 137 18.79 5.53 -18.53
N GLU A 138 19.38 6.36 -19.38
CA GLU A 138 20.79 6.24 -19.70
C GLU A 138 21.64 6.67 -18.51
N SER A 139 22.67 5.89 -18.19
CA SER A 139 23.69 6.29 -17.22
C SER A 139 25.00 6.53 -17.93
N THR A 140 25.50 7.76 -17.86
CA THR A 140 26.80 8.13 -18.40
C THR A 140 27.97 7.57 -17.59
N MET A 141 27.71 7.03 -16.40
CA MET A 141 28.71 6.44 -15.51
C MET A 141 28.87 4.94 -15.80
N PRO A 142 30.06 4.46 -16.23
CA PRO A 142 30.28 3.04 -16.56
C PRO A 142 30.00 2.07 -15.40
N SER A 143 30.24 2.52 -14.15
CA SER A 143 30.02 1.74 -12.93
C SER A 143 28.56 1.72 -12.45
N SER A 144 27.66 2.41 -13.14
CA SER A 144 26.25 2.46 -12.77
C SER A 144 25.60 1.08 -12.86
N ARG A 145 24.82 0.74 -11.85
CA ARG A 145 24.03 -0.51 -11.84
C ARG A 145 22.97 -0.54 -12.93
N LEU A 146 22.56 0.62 -13.44
CA LEU A 146 21.64 0.72 -14.58
C LEU A 146 22.22 0.08 -15.85
N ASN A 147 23.55 0.11 -16.02
CA ASN A 147 24.21 -0.55 -17.16
C ASN A 147 24.09 -2.07 -17.10
N SER A 148 23.72 -2.64 -15.95
CA SER A 148 23.43 -4.05 -15.75
C SER A 148 21.93 -4.37 -15.84
N TRP A 149 21.10 -3.43 -16.31
CA TRP A 149 19.67 -3.64 -16.46
C TRP A 149 19.40 -4.80 -17.41
N LYS A 150 18.49 -5.68 -16.98
CA LYS A 150 17.88 -6.70 -17.81
C LYS A 150 16.38 -6.48 -17.74
N PRO A 151 15.65 -6.58 -18.87
CA PRO A 151 14.20 -6.50 -18.85
C PRO A 151 13.61 -7.45 -17.81
N THR A 152 12.68 -6.94 -17.02
CA THR A 152 11.89 -7.71 -16.06
C THR A 152 10.63 -8.25 -16.73
N ASN A 153 9.93 -9.14 -16.05
CA ASN A 153 8.65 -9.69 -16.47
C ASN A 153 7.69 -9.75 -15.28
N LYS A 154 6.43 -10.08 -15.56
CA LYS A 154 5.38 -10.30 -14.56
C LYS A 154 5.84 -11.10 -13.35
N ASN A 155 6.47 -12.26 -13.54
CA ASN A 155 6.82 -13.19 -12.45
C ASN A 155 7.92 -12.61 -11.55
N GLU A 156 8.91 -11.92 -12.14
CA GLU A 156 9.96 -11.26 -11.37
C GLU A 156 9.41 -10.03 -10.62
N VAL A 157 8.47 -9.29 -11.20
CA VAL A 157 7.74 -8.23 -10.50
C VAL A 157 6.93 -8.81 -9.34
N LYS A 158 6.19 -9.90 -9.54
CA LYS A 158 5.48 -10.56 -8.43
C LYS A 158 6.44 -10.98 -7.32
N SER A 159 7.60 -11.55 -7.68
CA SER A 159 8.66 -11.91 -6.73
C SER A 159 9.19 -10.70 -5.96
N LEU A 160 9.36 -9.54 -6.62
CA LEU A 160 9.70 -8.27 -5.97
C LEU A 160 8.63 -7.89 -4.94
N PHE A 161 7.35 -7.93 -5.31
CA PHE A 161 6.24 -7.61 -4.40
C PHE A 161 6.10 -8.64 -3.25
N GLY A 162 6.36 -9.92 -3.51
CA GLY A 162 6.43 -10.98 -2.51
C GLY A 162 7.55 -10.73 -1.48
N LEU A 163 8.74 -10.34 -1.95
CA LEU A 163 9.82 -9.93 -1.06
C LEU A 163 9.49 -8.66 -0.26
N ILE A 164 8.85 -7.66 -0.88
CA ILE A 164 8.40 -6.47 -0.15
C ILE A 164 7.39 -6.86 0.93
N MET A 165 6.43 -7.74 0.62
CA MET A 165 5.47 -8.25 1.61
C MET A 165 6.16 -9.02 2.74
N TYR A 166 7.15 -9.86 2.42
CA TYR A 166 8.00 -10.55 3.40
C TYR A 166 8.70 -9.58 4.35
N MET A 167 9.23 -8.46 3.85
CA MET A 167 9.85 -7.41 4.68
C MET A 167 8.87 -6.71 5.63
N GLY A 168 7.56 -6.84 5.38
CA GLY A 168 6.50 -6.44 6.28
C GLY A 168 6.29 -7.40 7.46
N LEU A 169 6.49 -8.70 7.22
CA LEU A 169 6.40 -9.78 8.22
C LEU A 169 7.69 -9.87 9.06
N VAL A 170 8.85 -9.87 8.40
CA VAL A 170 10.17 -9.93 9.01
C VAL A 170 10.82 -8.56 8.87
N LYS A 171 10.85 -7.76 9.95
CA LYS A 171 11.32 -6.36 9.90
C LYS A 171 12.80 -6.24 10.31
N LEU A 172 13.69 -6.08 9.34
CA LEU A 172 15.09 -5.74 9.55
C LEU A 172 15.37 -4.23 9.41
N PRO A 173 16.30 -3.66 10.22
CA PRO A 173 16.62 -2.23 10.24
C PRO A 173 16.96 -1.60 8.89
N LYS A 174 17.64 -2.35 8.01
CA LYS A 174 18.05 -1.90 6.67
C LYS A 174 17.69 -2.94 5.62
N ILE A 175 17.47 -2.51 4.38
CA ILE A 175 17.13 -3.41 3.27
C ILE A 175 18.32 -4.36 2.98
N SER A 176 19.54 -3.83 3.04
CA SER A 176 20.74 -4.63 2.79
C SER A 176 20.93 -5.80 3.76
N LEU A 177 20.34 -5.73 4.96
CA LEU A 177 20.47 -6.78 5.98
C LEU A 177 19.71 -8.07 5.62
N TYR A 178 18.69 -8.02 4.76
CA TYR A 178 18.00 -9.25 4.30
C TYR A 178 18.90 -10.16 3.48
N TRP A 179 20.01 -9.63 2.94
CA TRP A 179 21.04 -10.38 2.23
C TRP A 179 22.36 -10.44 2.99
N SER A 180 22.35 -10.14 4.29
CA SER A 180 23.57 -10.21 5.11
C SER A 180 24.04 -11.64 5.31
N THR A 181 25.35 -11.86 5.26
CA THR A 181 25.99 -13.12 5.66
C THR A 181 26.34 -13.14 7.15
N ASP A 182 26.20 -12.02 7.86
CA ASP A 182 26.42 -11.92 9.29
C ASP A 182 25.45 -12.84 10.03
N ARG A 183 25.97 -13.67 10.95
CA ARG A 183 25.20 -14.65 11.72
C ARG A 183 23.97 -14.05 12.40
N VAL A 184 24.02 -12.80 12.85
CA VAL A 184 22.93 -12.13 13.58
C VAL A 184 21.76 -11.79 12.65
N PHE A 185 22.05 -11.41 11.40
CA PHE A 185 21.03 -10.94 10.45
C PHE A 185 20.75 -11.93 9.32
N LYS A 186 21.50 -13.03 9.22
CA LYS A 186 21.43 -14.01 8.14
C LYS A 186 20.00 -14.49 7.93
N GLN A 187 19.46 -14.20 6.74
CA GLN A 187 18.20 -14.73 6.25
C GLN A 187 18.47 -15.73 5.13
N THR A 188 17.63 -16.74 5.00
CA THR A 188 17.68 -17.71 3.88
C THR A 188 16.70 -17.36 2.78
N PHE A 189 15.54 -16.79 3.14
CA PHE A 189 14.43 -16.54 2.22
C PHE A 189 14.74 -15.48 1.16
N ALA A 190 15.06 -14.24 1.54
CA ALA A 190 15.29 -13.18 0.55
C ALA A 190 16.42 -13.49 -0.46
N PRO A 191 17.57 -14.07 -0.03
CA PRO A 191 18.63 -14.47 -0.96
C PRO A 191 18.28 -15.64 -1.89
N SER A 192 17.32 -16.50 -1.53
CA SER A 192 16.90 -17.61 -2.40
C SER A 192 15.98 -17.16 -3.54
N ILE A 193 15.31 -16.02 -3.40
CA ILE A 193 14.38 -15.50 -4.41
C ILE A 193 15.10 -14.64 -5.46
N MET A 194 15.85 -13.63 -5.02
CA MET A 194 16.67 -12.81 -5.94
C MET A 194 17.84 -12.15 -5.22
N SER A 195 18.85 -11.73 -5.97
CA SER A 195 20.00 -11.01 -5.40
C SER A 195 19.61 -9.61 -4.90
N ARG A 196 20.32 -9.11 -3.87
CA ARG A 196 20.15 -7.74 -3.35
C ARG A 196 20.23 -6.69 -4.47
N ASN A 197 21.23 -6.83 -5.35
CA ASN A 197 21.46 -5.87 -6.42
C ASN A 197 20.29 -5.85 -7.41
N ARG A 198 19.72 -7.01 -7.74
CA ARG A 198 18.54 -7.08 -8.61
C ARG A 198 17.31 -6.48 -7.93
N PHE A 199 17.07 -6.82 -6.66
CA PHE A 199 15.97 -6.25 -5.88
C PHE A 199 16.02 -4.72 -5.85
N GLU A 200 17.18 -4.15 -5.48
CA GLU A 200 17.36 -2.69 -5.42
C GLU A 200 17.21 -2.04 -6.79
N LEU A 201 17.72 -2.66 -7.86
CA LEU A 201 17.61 -2.15 -9.22
C LEU A 201 16.16 -2.16 -9.74
N LEU A 202 15.40 -3.22 -9.46
CA LEU A 202 13.97 -3.29 -9.76
C LEU A 202 13.18 -2.25 -8.95
N LEU A 203 13.42 -2.14 -7.65
CA LEU A 203 12.76 -1.15 -6.80
C LEU A 203 13.07 0.28 -7.26
N GLN A 204 14.31 0.54 -7.71
CA GLN A 204 14.74 1.84 -8.24
C GLN A 204 14.05 2.19 -9.57
N ASN A 205 13.72 1.19 -10.40
CA ASN A 205 13.06 1.42 -11.70
C ASN A 205 11.55 1.13 -11.71
N LEU A 206 10.95 0.66 -10.61
CA LEU A 206 9.52 0.35 -10.51
C LEU A 206 8.63 1.52 -10.99
N HIS A 207 7.83 1.30 -12.03
CA HIS A 207 6.89 2.27 -12.61
C HIS A 207 5.53 1.64 -12.91
N PHE A 208 4.50 2.48 -13.01
CA PHE A 208 3.11 2.07 -13.25
C PHE A 208 2.48 2.69 -14.50
N VAL A 209 3.19 3.60 -15.18
CA VAL A 209 2.68 4.31 -16.35
C VAL A 209 3.85 4.74 -17.24
N ASP A 210 3.54 4.98 -18.51
CA ASP A 210 4.44 5.59 -19.45
C ASP A 210 4.50 7.11 -19.19
N ASN A 211 5.69 7.64 -18.89
CA ASN A 211 5.87 9.08 -18.67
C ASN A 211 5.68 9.94 -19.93
N GLU A 212 5.75 9.38 -21.14
CA GLU A 212 5.59 10.12 -22.40
C GLU A 212 4.12 10.41 -22.74
N ILE A 213 3.21 9.61 -22.20
CA ILE A 213 1.76 9.75 -22.37
C ILE A 213 1.16 10.50 -21.17
N ALA A 214 2.01 11.08 -20.31
CA ALA A 214 1.59 11.80 -19.13
C ALA A 214 0.87 13.10 -19.51
N ASP A 215 -0.38 13.24 -19.07
CA ASP A 215 -1.04 14.52 -19.09
C ASP A 215 -0.42 15.43 -18.02
N ALA A 216 0.21 16.53 -18.45
CA ALA A 216 0.83 17.51 -17.57
C ALA A 216 -0.18 18.16 -16.59
N ALA A 217 -1.48 18.14 -16.92
CA ALA A 217 -2.53 18.63 -16.02
C ALA A 217 -2.85 17.63 -14.89
N ASP A 218 -2.73 16.32 -15.14
CA ASP A 218 -3.04 15.28 -14.15
C ASP A 218 -1.87 15.09 -13.16
N ARG A 219 -1.97 15.73 -11.98
CA ARG A 219 -0.94 15.62 -10.93
C ARG A 219 -0.73 14.19 -10.38
N ILE A 220 -1.64 13.25 -10.65
CA ILE A 220 -1.54 11.87 -10.17
C ILE A 220 -1.39 10.85 -11.30
N TYR A 221 -1.06 11.28 -12.52
CA TYR A 221 -0.90 10.42 -13.70
C TYR A 221 -0.03 9.17 -13.42
N LYS A 222 1.02 9.32 -12.58
CA LYS A 222 1.96 8.25 -12.19
C LYS A 222 1.31 7.04 -11.50
N ILE A 223 0.08 7.19 -10.98
CA ILE A 223 -0.62 6.12 -10.25
C ILE A 223 -2.08 5.93 -10.70
N ARG A 224 -2.62 6.84 -11.51
CA ARG A 224 -4.02 6.85 -11.98
C ARG A 224 -4.45 5.49 -12.53
N SER A 225 -3.69 4.98 -13.51
CA SER A 225 -3.95 3.69 -14.16
C SER A 225 -4.09 2.55 -13.15
N LEU A 226 -3.21 2.51 -12.13
CA LEU A 226 -3.26 1.48 -11.10
C LEU A 226 -4.49 1.63 -10.20
N ILE A 227 -4.83 2.86 -9.78
CA ILE A 227 -6.03 3.12 -8.97
C ILE A 227 -7.28 2.68 -9.71
N ASP A 228 -7.40 3.02 -10.99
CA ASP A 228 -8.58 2.70 -11.81
C ASP A 228 -8.74 1.20 -12.00
N LYS A 229 -7.64 0.48 -12.24
CA LYS A 229 -7.66 -1.00 -12.33
C LYS A 229 -8.08 -1.65 -11.02
N LEU A 230 -7.52 -1.20 -9.89
CA LEU A 230 -7.87 -1.74 -8.58
C LEU A 230 -9.32 -1.42 -8.22
N ASN A 231 -9.82 -0.20 -8.48
CA ASN A 231 -11.22 0.15 -8.27
C ASN A 231 -12.16 -0.74 -9.09
N LYS A 232 -11.84 -0.99 -10.37
CA LYS A 232 -12.60 -1.92 -11.22
C LYS A 232 -12.62 -3.32 -10.60
N SER A 233 -11.48 -3.82 -10.14
CA SER A 233 -11.41 -5.11 -9.45
C SER A 233 -12.25 -5.13 -8.17
N PHE A 234 -12.14 -4.12 -7.31
CA PHE A 234 -12.88 -4.03 -6.04
C PHE A 234 -14.40 -4.07 -6.27
N GLN A 235 -14.87 -3.30 -7.26
CA GLN A 235 -16.29 -3.24 -7.61
C GLN A 235 -16.78 -4.52 -8.31
N ARG A 236 -15.92 -5.17 -9.10
CA ARG A 236 -16.24 -6.43 -9.77
C ARG A 236 -16.39 -7.59 -8.78
N CYS A 237 -15.59 -7.63 -7.72
CA CYS A 237 -15.50 -8.79 -6.83
C CYS A 237 -16.54 -8.80 -5.71
N TYR A 238 -17.02 -7.63 -5.26
CA TYR A 238 -17.77 -7.51 -4.02
C TYR A 238 -18.91 -6.51 -4.13
N SER A 239 -20.09 -6.87 -3.63
CA SER A 239 -21.24 -5.99 -3.44
C SER A 239 -21.29 -5.46 -2.01
N PRO A 240 -21.31 -4.13 -1.81
CA PRO A 240 -21.36 -3.57 -0.47
C PRO A 240 -22.65 -3.91 0.27
N LYS A 241 -22.58 -3.92 1.60
CA LYS A 241 -23.78 -3.95 2.44
C LYS A 241 -24.51 -2.62 2.37
N GLU A 242 -25.76 -2.62 2.81
CA GLU A 242 -26.62 -1.42 2.85
C GLU A 242 -25.90 -0.21 3.47
N GLU A 243 -25.21 -0.41 4.60
CA GLU A 243 -24.41 0.63 5.25
C GLU A 243 -22.99 0.68 4.68
N VAL A 244 -22.60 1.86 4.21
CA VAL A 244 -21.25 2.16 3.72
C VAL A 244 -20.72 3.41 4.41
N CYS A 245 -19.41 3.59 4.42
CA CYS A 245 -18.77 4.75 5.01
C CYS A 245 -17.74 5.36 4.05
N VAL A 246 -17.78 6.68 3.91
CA VAL A 246 -16.75 7.45 3.22
C VAL A 246 -15.94 8.23 4.24
N ASP A 247 -14.64 7.98 4.28
CA ASP A 247 -13.72 8.67 5.18
C ASP A 247 -12.29 8.66 4.60
N GLU A 248 -11.38 9.37 5.25
CA GLU A 248 -10.05 9.68 4.78
C GLU A 248 -8.97 8.78 5.41
N THR A 249 -8.22 8.04 4.60
CA THR A 249 -7.01 7.33 5.03
C THR A 249 -5.76 8.14 4.69
N GLN A 250 -4.84 8.26 5.64
CA GLN A 250 -3.54 8.92 5.41
C GLN A 250 -2.46 7.89 5.14
N VAL A 251 -1.88 7.87 3.94
CA VAL A 251 -0.68 7.07 3.68
C VAL A 251 0.59 7.89 3.96
N PRO A 252 1.48 7.45 4.87
CA PRO A 252 2.54 8.31 5.41
C PRO A 252 3.55 8.72 4.33
N TYR A 253 3.88 10.00 4.22
CA TYR A 253 4.89 10.46 3.28
C TYR A 253 5.50 11.78 3.75
N SER A 254 6.83 11.82 3.88
CA SER A 254 7.58 12.99 4.38
C SER A 254 8.43 13.68 3.31
N GLY A 255 8.46 13.15 2.08
CA GLY A 255 9.19 13.76 0.98
C GLY A 255 8.51 15.03 0.45
N ARG A 256 9.16 15.70 -0.51
CA ARG A 256 8.59 16.83 -1.24
C ARG A 256 7.53 16.31 -2.21
N LEU A 257 6.28 16.73 -2.03
CA LEU A 257 5.15 16.38 -2.88
C LEU A 257 4.08 17.45 -2.73
N ILE A 258 3.56 17.95 -3.85
CA ILE A 258 2.50 18.98 -3.89
C ILE A 258 1.20 18.47 -3.25
N LEU A 259 0.91 17.18 -3.41
CA LEU A 259 -0.27 16.49 -2.87
C LEU A 259 -0.15 16.12 -1.39
N ARG A 260 0.97 16.45 -0.74
CA ARG A 260 1.20 16.14 0.67
C ARG A 260 0.28 17.00 1.53
N GLN A 261 -0.47 16.35 2.41
CA GLN A 261 -1.30 17.03 3.40
C GLN A 261 -0.75 16.83 4.80
N ASP A 262 -0.84 17.91 5.56
CA ASP A 262 -0.51 17.91 6.97
C ASP A 262 -1.77 17.83 7.80
N ASN A 263 -1.91 16.73 8.54
CA ASN A 263 -3.00 16.53 9.49
C ASN A 263 -2.43 16.26 10.88
N LYS A 264 -2.38 17.32 11.71
CA LYS A 264 -1.86 17.27 13.09
C LYS A 264 -2.55 16.23 13.98
N ARG A 265 -3.79 15.82 13.65
CA ARG A 265 -4.60 14.87 14.43
C ARG A 265 -4.32 13.41 14.07
N LYS A 266 -3.73 13.14 12.90
CA LYS A 266 -3.42 11.77 12.47
C LYS A 266 -2.04 11.34 12.99
N MET A 267 -1.91 10.04 13.23
CA MET A 267 -0.68 9.43 13.75
C MET A 267 0.54 9.76 12.87
N HIS A 268 0.33 9.76 11.56
CA HIS A 268 1.29 10.28 10.59
C HIS A 268 0.86 11.67 10.19
N LYS A 269 1.53 12.68 10.75
CA LYS A 269 1.16 14.09 10.59
C LYS A 269 1.25 14.57 9.14
N CYS A 270 2.07 13.94 8.32
CA CYS A 270 2.30 14.31 6.92
C CYS A 270 2.12 13.07 6.02
N GLY A 271 1.39 13.22 4.91
CA GLY A 271 1.24 12.13 3.95
C GLY A 271 0.33 12.42 2.76
N MET A 272 0.03 11.39 2.00
CA MET A 272 -0.95 11.43 0.91
C MET A 272 -2.34 11.08 1.48
N LYS A 273 -3.36 11.85 1.12
CA LYS A 273 -4.74 11.65 1.56
C LYS A 273 -5.49 10.82 0.53
N LEU A 274 -5.89 9.62 0.92
CA LEU A 274 -6.85 8.79 0.20
C LEU A 274 -8.24 8.99 0.79
N VAL A 275 -9.25 9.10 -0.05
CA VAL A 275 -10.65 9.04 0.37
C VAL A 275 -11.17 7.67 -0.06
N LYS A 276 -11.70 6.89 0.88
CA LYS A 276 -12.16 5.52 0.64
C LYS A 276 -13.65 5.39 0.92
N LEU A 277 -14.36 4.68 0.05
CA LEU A 277 -15.68 4.12 0.29
C LEU A 277 -15.50 2.68 0.80
N CYS A 278 -15.89 2.43 2.06
CA CYS A 278 -15.75 1.12 2.70
C CYS A 278 -17.10 0.58 3.19
N THR A 279 -17.23 -0.73 3.22
CA THR A 279 -18.37 -1.46 3.79
C THR A 279 -17.90 -2.45 4.85
N ILE A 280 -18.80 -2.85 5.76
CA ILE A 280 -18.52 -3.83 6.81
C ILE A 280 -18.30 -5.21 6.17
N PRO A 281 -17.22 -5.94 6.49
CA PRO A 281 -16.39 -5.84 7.70
C PRO A 281 -15.17 -4.90 7.61
N GLY A 282 -14.97 -4.21 6.50
CA GLY A 282 -13.84 -3.32 6.25
C GLY A 282 -13.35 -3.37 4.80
N TYR A 283 -14.19 -3.87 3.88
CA TYR A 283 -13.85 -4.00 2.47
C TYR A 283 -13.87 -2.61 1.83
N THR A 284 -12.80 -2.27 1.11
CA THR A 284 -12.70 -1.01 0.36
C THR A 284 -13.33 -1.20 -1.02
N CYS A 285 -14.48 -0.57 -1.27
CA CYS A 285 -15.22 -0.68 -2.52
C CYS A 285 -14.67 0.23 -3.62
N LYS A 286 -14.26 1.44 -3.24
CA LYS A 286 -13.67 2.42 -4.15
C LYS A 286 -12.74 3.34 -3.36
N LEU A 287 -11.68 3.82 -3.98
CA LEU A 287 -10.81 4.85 -3.41
C LEU A 287 -10.39 5.88 -4.45
N GLU A 288 -10.13 7.09 -3.99
CA GLU A 288 -9.62 8.20 -4.79
C GLU A 288 -8.47 8.89 -4.04
N LEU A 289 -7.43 9.29 -4.77
CA LEU A 289 -6.34 10.08 -4.22
C LEU A 289 -6.73 11.55 -4.31
N TYR A 290 -6.79 12.22 -3.15
CA TYR A 290 -7.15 13.62 -3.11
C TYR A 290 -6.02 14.45 -3.73
N ALA A 291 -6.31 15.07 -4.88
CA ALA A 291 -5.47 16.06 -5.54
C ALA A 291 -6.10 17.45 -5.46
N ASP A 292 -5.26 18.48 -5.42
CA ASP A 292 -5.67 19.86 -5.15
C ASP A 292 -6.73 20.39 -6.13
N LYS A 293 -7.59 21.29 -5.64
CA LYS A 293 -8.85 21.72 -6.27
C LYS A 293 -8.69 22.36 -7.65
N ASN A 294 -7.50 22.88 -7.94
CA ASN A 294 -7.22 23.58 -9.20
C ASN A 294 -7.00 22.64 -10.39
N ASN A 295 -6.73 21.35 -10.15
CA ASN A 295 -6.40 20.39 -11.21
C ASN A 295 -7.46 19.28 -11.37
N GLU A 296 -8.39 19.12 -10.43
CA GLU A 296 -9.50 18.16 -10.56
C GLU A 296 -10.84 18.80 -10.15
N PRO A 297 -11.75 19.09 -11.10
CA PRO A 297 -13.07 19.65 -10.79
C PRO A 297 -13.93 18.71 -9.92
N LEU A 298 -13.64 17.40 -9.94
CA LEU A 298 -14.25 16.39 -9.07
C LEU A 298 -13.92 16.61 -7.58
N ASN A 299 -12.75 17.14 -7.24
CA ASN A 299 -12.35 17.45 -5.85
C ASN A 299 -12.69 18.89 -5.43
N ALA A 300 -13.34 19.68 -6.29
CA ALA A 300 -13.61 21.09 -6.02
C ALA A 300 -14.49 21.29 -4.78
N THR A 301 -15.49 20.40 -4.58
CA THR A 301 -16.42 20.45 -3.45
C THR A 301 -16.47 19.10 -2.72
N PRO A 302 -16.66 19.10 -1.38
CA PRO A 302 -16.85 17.85 -0.62
C PRO A 302 -18.01 17.00 -1.17
N LYS A 303 -19.06 17.65 -1.68
CA LYS A 303 -20.21 17.00 -2.29
C LYS A 303 -19.83 16.20 -3.53
N ASN A 304 -19.09 16.81 -4.46
CA ASN A 304 -18.65 16.15 -5.69
C ASN A 304 -17.80 14.90 -5.40
N VAL A 305 -16.94 14.96 -4.37
CA VAL A 305 -16.16 13.80 -3.93
C VAL A 305 -17.06 12.65 -3.49
N ILE A 306 -18.08 12.91 -2.65
CA ILE A 306 -19.03 11.87 -2.22
C ILE A 306 -19.82 11.31 -3.41
N MET A 307 -20.34 12.17 -4.27
CA MET A 307 -21.12 11.76 -5.45
C MET A 307 -20.27 10.93 -6.43
N SER A 308 -19.00 11.29 -6.63
CA SER A 308 -18.05 10.51 -7.45
C SER A 308 -17.78 9.13 -6.83
N LEU A 309 -17.46 9.08 -5.54
CA LEU A 309 -17.14 7.83 -4.85
C LEU A 309 -18.33 6.89 -4.79
N CYS A 310 -19.53 7.42 -4.59
CA CYS A 310 -20.75 6.63 -4.44
C CYS A 310 -21.43 6.31 -5.77
N LYS A 311 -20.93 6.77 -6.92
CA LYS A 311 -21.60 6.67 -8.23
C LYS A 311 -22.25 5.31 -8.51
N GLU A 312 -21.54 4.21 -8.24
CA GLU A 312 -21.98 2.84 -8.53
C GLU A 312 -22.96 2.26 -7.51
N ILE A 313 -23.18 2.95 -6.39
CA ILE A 313 -24.10 2.54 -5.30
C ILE A 313 -25.28 3.52 -5.13
N LEU A 314 -25.34 4.57 -5.97
CA LEU A 314 -26.48 5.47 -6.02
C LEU A 314 -27.71 4.73 -6.56
N ASP A 315 -28.88 5.18 -6.16
CA ASP A 315 -30.19 4.64 -6.56
C ASP A 315 -30.53 3.22 -6.05
N LEU A 316 -29.67 2.63 -5.22
CA LEU A 316 -29.80 1.26 -4.72
C LEU A 316 -30.22 1.18 -3.24
N GLY A 317 -30.59 2.32 -2.63
CA GLY A 317 -31.04 2.39 -1.24
C GLY A 317 -29.95 2.25 -0.17
N HIS A 318 -28.68 2.41 -0.55
CA HIS A 318 -27.58 2.44 0.42
C HIS A 318 -27.71 3.60 1.42
N THR A 319 -27.09 3.43 2.58
CA THR A 319 -26.92 4.47 3.61
C THR A 319 -25.45 4.84 3.71
N VAL A 320 -25.11 6.03 3.22
CA VAL A 320 -23.74 6.55 3.19
C VAL A 320 -23.45 7.28 4.49
N ALA A 321 -22.47 6.80 5.25
CA ALA A 321 -21.96 7.43 6.45
C ALA A 321 -20.76 8.36 6.13
N THR A 322 -20.84 9.63 6.48
CA THR A 322 -19.78 10.62 6.23
C THR A 322 -19.36 11.41 7.47
N ASP A 323 -18.10 11.87 7.48
CA ASP A 323 -17.61 12.78 8.51
C ASP A 323 -18.18 14.21 8.37
N ASN A 324 -17.83 15.09 9.29
CA ASN A 324 -18.29 16.49 9.28
C ASN A 324 -17.64 17.38 8.21
N SER A 325 -16.63 16.88 7.49
CA SER A 325 -15.98 17.57 6.39
C SER A 325 -16.79 17.42 5.09
N TYR A 326 -17.56 16.33 4.99
CA TYR A 326 -18.41 16.02 3.82
C TYR A 326 -19.91 16.22 4.07
N THR A 327 -20.38 16.03 5.31
CA THR A 327 -21.83 16.08 5.62
C THR A 327 -22.38 17.51 5.47
N SER A 328 -23.42 17.66 4.65
CA SER A 328 -24.14 18.92 4.49
C SER A 328 -25.61 18.69 4.11
N LEU A 329 -26.45 19.70 4.29
CA LEU A 329 -27.85 19.65 3.88
C LEU A 329 -28.00 19.54 2.35
N ASP A 330 -27.13 20.20 1.59
CA ASP A 330 -27.09 20.11 0.12
C ASP A 330 -26.80 18.67 -0.34
N LEU A 331 -25.78 18.03 0.24
CA LEU A 331 -25.47 16.61 -0.02
C LEU A 331 -26.65 15.70 0.37
N ALA A 332 -27.32 15.98 1.49
CA ALA A 332 -28.48 15.20 1.94
C ALA A 332 -29.64 15.24 0.92
N HIS A 333 -29.90 16.42 0.34
CA HIS A 333 -30.90 16.59 -0.71
C HIS A 333 -30.53 15.82 -1.97
N GLU A 334 -29.29 15.95 -2.43
CA GLU A 334 -28.82 15.31 -3.67
C GLU A 334 -28.81 13.78 -3.57
N LEU A 335 -28.40 13.21 -2.43
CA LEU A 335 -28.46 11.77 -2.21
C LEU A 335 -29.90 11.25 -2.13
N LEU A 336 -30.81 11.99 -1.48
CA LEU A 336 -32.23 11.62 -1.47
C LEU A 336 -32.85 11.67 -2.87
N ASP A 337 -32.45 12.63 -3.71
CA ASP A 337 -32.87 12.71 -5.12
C ASP A 337 -32.35 11.51 -5.95
N ARG A 338 -31.32 10.82 -5.43
CA ARG A 338 -30.68 9.63 -6.03
C ARG A 338 -30.93 8.37 -5.21
N ASN A 339 -32.12 8.26 -4.61
CA ASN A 339 -32.57 7.14 -3.78
C ASN A 339 -31.45 6.55 -2.89
N THR A 340 -30.73 7.42 -2.19
CA THR A 340 -29.61 7.06 -1.31
C THR A 340 -29.74 7.84 -0.01
N HIS A 341 -29.59 7.17 1.12
CA HIS A 341 -29.64 7.82 2.42
C HIS A 341 -28.27 8.38 2.82
N LEU A 342 -28.28 9.49 3.56
CA LEU A 342 -27.11 10.08 4.21
C LEU A 342 -27.22 9.94 5.73
N LEU A 343 -26.08 9.65 6.34
CA LEU A 343 -25.87 9.65 7.78
C LEU A 343 -24.53 10.32 8.06
N GLY A 344 -24.46 11.29 8.98
CA GLY A 344 -23.18 11.93 9.23
C GLY A 344 -23.14 12.89 10.39
N THR A 345 -21.93 13.27 10.77
CA THR A 345 -21.70 14.29 11.79
C THR A 345 -21.76 15.69 11.17
N LEU A 346 -22.29 16.68 11.89
CA LEU A 346 -22.40 18.06 11.41
C LEU A 346 -21.46 19.01 12.16
N ARG A 347 -21.09 20.11 11.50
CA ARG A 347 -20.46 21.27 12.14
C ARG A 347 -21.51 22.30 12.54
N LYS A 348 -21.32 22.98 13.67
CA LYS A 348 -22.22 24.04 14.17
C LYS A 348 -22.47 25.16 13.16
N ASN A 349 -21.47 25.49 12.34
CA ASN A 349 -21.54 26.56 11.34
C ASN A 349 -22.09 26.11 9.97
N SER A 350 -22.68 24.91 9.87
CA SER A 350 -23.26 24.44 8.61
C SER A 350 -24.51 25.26 8.25
N LYS A 351 -24.63 25.67 6.98
CA LYS A 351 -25.71 26.54 6.49
C LYS A 351 -27.04 25.78 6.41
N GLY A 352 -28.16 26.49 6.61
CA GLY A 352 -29.52 25.96 6.42
C GLY A 352 -30.07 25.07 7.53
N LEU A 353 -29.28 24.83 8.59
CA LEU A 353 -29.69 24.01 9.72
C LEU A 353 -30.54 24.77 10.74
N PRO A 354 -31.38 24.07 11.54
CA PRO A 354 -32.24 24.71 12.51
C PRO A 354 -31.49 25.18 13.76
N LYS A 355 -31.46 26.49 14.00
CA LYS A 355 -30.80 27.09 15.18
C LYS A 355 -31.34 26.57 16.51
N GLN A 356 -32.63 26.26 16.58
CA GLN A 356 -33.27 25.68 17.79
C GLN A 356 -32.61 24.37 18.23
N VAL A 357 -32.11 23.56 17.29
CA VAL A 357 -31.38 22.32 17.59
C VAL A 357 -29.90 22.61 17.84
N ILE A 358 -29.27 23.39 16.96
CA ILE A 358 -27.81 23.65 17.02
C ILE A 358 -27.41 24.38 18.31
N ASP A 359 -28.19 25.40 18.69
CA ASP A 359 -27.89 26.28 19.82
C ASP A 359 -28.48 25.76 21.14
N ALA A 360 -29.15 24.61 21.12
CA ALA A 360 -29.74 23.99 22.30
C ALA A 360 -28.68 23.73 23.39
N LYS A 361 -28.97 24.19 24.61
CA LYS A 361 -28.13 23.93 25.79
C LYS A 361 -28.61 22.66 26.48
N LEU A 362 -27.91 21.56 26.22
CA LEU A 362 -28.25 20.23 26.73
C LEU A 362 -27.48 19.89 28.01
N LYS A 363 -28.11 19.13 28.90
CA LYS A 363 -27.46 18.35 29.96
C LYS A 363 -27.02 16.98 29.42
N GLN A 364 -26.17 16.28 30.15
CA GLN A 364 -25.74 14.94 29.76
C GLN A 364 -26.96 13.99 29.71
N GLY A 365 -27.07 13.23 28.63
CA GLY A 365 -28.17 12.33 28.31
C GLY A 365 -29.31 12.98 27.52
N GLU A 366 -29.36 14.31 27.42
CA GLU A 366 -30.42 15.02 26.70
C GLU A 366 -30.14 15.09 25.19
N SER A 367 -31.23 15.18 24.43
CA SER A 367 -31.21 15.38 22.98
C SER A 367 -32.32 16.31 22.52
N VAL A 368 -32.05 17.11 21.51
CA VAL A 368 -33.05 17.88 20.74
C VAL A 368 -32.87 17.55 19.28
N GLU A 369 -33.97 17.42 18.56
CA GLU A 369 -33.98 17.01 17.16
C GLU A 369 -35.15 17.64 16.43
N MET A 370 -34.95 17.89 15.13
CA MET A 370 -36.01 18.33 14.24
C MET A 370 -35.86 17.68 12.88
N GLU A 371 -37.00 17.49 12.21
CA GLU A 371 -37.11 16.92 10.88
C GLU A 371 -37.66 17.98 9.92
N ASN A 372 -37.20 17.96 8.67
CA ASN A 372 -37.80 18.78 7.61
C ASN A 372 -38.84 18.01 6.78
N GLU A 373 -39.50 18.71 5.85
CA GLU A 373 -40.52 18.11 4.97
C GLU A 373 -40.02 16.97 4.06
N ARG A 374 -38.70 16.83 3.90
CA ARG A 374 -38.07 15.76 3.11
C ARG A 374 -37.61 14.56 3.95
N GLY A 375 -37.89 14.53 5.26
CA GLY A 375 -37.46 13.46 6.16
C GLY A 375 -36.00 13.54 6.58
N ILE A 376 -35.38 14.73 6.47
CA ILE A 376 -34.02 14.96 6.96
C ILE A 376 -34.10 15.36 8.43
N THR A 377 -33.54 14.52 9.29
CA THR A 377 -33.48 14.71 10.73
C THR A 377 -32.12 15.29 11.14
N VAL A 378 -32.14 16.36 11.90
CA VAL A 378 -30.97 16.94 12.57
C VAL A 378 -31.10 16.69 14.06
N LEU A 379 -30.09 16.04 14.64
CA LEU A 379 -30.03 15.67 16.05
C LEU A 379 -28.87 16.39 16.73
N HIS A 380 -29.13 17.04 17.86
CA HIS A 380 -28.14 17.45 18.84
C HIS A 380 -28.29 16.56 20.06
N TRP A 381 -27.26 15.78 20.36
CA TRP A 381 -27.23 14.91 21.53
C TRP A 381 -25.99 15.19 22.37
N LYS A 382 -26.13 15.17 23.70
CA LYS A 382 -25.01 15.37 24.60
C LYS A 382 -24.84 14.17 25.51
N ASP A 383 -23.73 13.47 25.37
CA ASP A 383 -23.25 12.51 26.37
C ASP A 383 -22.18 13.21 27.23
N GLU A 384 -20.96 12.69 27.31
CA GLU A 384 -19.82 13.43 27.87
C GLU A 384 -19.49 14.68 27.03
N GLN A 385 -19.80 14.65 25.73
CA GLN A 385 -19.62 15.73 24.78
C GLN A 385 -20.82 15.85 23.85
N SER A 386 -21.09 17.07 23.38
CA SER A 386 -22.13 17.35 22.40
C SER A 386 -21.72 16.86 21.02
N VAL A 387 -22.68 16.24 20.32
CA VAL A 387 -22.54 15.80 18.93
C VAL A 387 -23.75 16.28 18.14
N LEU A 388 -23.50 16.83 16.95
CA LEU A 388 -24.53 17.15 15.97
C LEU A 388 -24.49 16.10 14.86
N MET A 389 -25.66 15.60 14.48
CA MET A 389 -25.83 14.57 13.46
C MET A 389 -26.89 14.97 12.45
N LEU A 390 -26.71 14.54 11.21
CA LEU A 390 -27.71 14.56 10.15
C LEU A 390 -28.01 13.12 9.75
N SER A 391 -29.29 12.80 9.59
CA SER A 391 -29.75 11.50 9.09
C SER A 391 -30.95 11.69 8.18
N THR A 392 -30.97 10.99 7.06
CA THR A 392 -32.13 10.95 6.15
C THR A 392 -32.85 9.60 6.20
N LYS A 393 -32.63 8.79 7.25
CA LYS A 393 -33.17 7.42 7.36
C LYS A 393 -33.76 7.08 8.73
N HIS A 394 -33.11 7.57 9.78
CA HIS A 394 -33.43 7.21 11.15
C HIS A 394 -34.34 8.26 11.81
N THR A 395 -35.26 7.75 12.63
CA THR A 395 -36.18 8.51 13.49
C THR A 395 -35.69 8.58 14.94
N LYS A 396 -36.52 9.16 15.82
CA LYS A 396 -36.32 9.29 17.27
C LYS A 396 -36.36 7.96 18.01
N GLU A 397 -35.33 7.15 17.86
CA GLU A 397 -35.20 5.88 18.59
C GLU A 397 -33.99 5.91 19.53
N PHE A 398 -34.22 5.52 20.80
CA PHE A 398 -33.21 5.48 21.86
C PHE A 398 -33.14 4.09 22.50
N PRO A 399 -32.58 3.10 21.78
CA PRO A 399 -32.35 1.77 22.35
C PRO A 399 -31.34 1.81 23.51
N SER A 400 -31.51 0.87 24.43
CA SER A 400 -30.58 0.61 25.52
C SER A 400 -29.45 -0.28 25.02
N VAL A 401 -28.21 0.24 25.01
CA VAL A 401 -27.04 -0.49 24.54
C VAL A 401 -26.00 -0.69 25.65
N PRO A 402 -25.37 -1.87 25.75
CA PRO A 402 -24.31 -2.10 26.70
C PRO A 402 -23.01 -1.44 26.22
N ILE A 403 -22.59 -0.36 26.88
CA ILE A 403 -21.33 0.34 26.63
C ILE A 403 -20.44 0.15 27.86
N LYS A 404 -19.31 -0.56 27.68
CA LYS A 404 -18.32 -0.84 28.76
C LYS A 404 -18.96 -1.44 30.04
N GLY A 405 -19.92 -2.35 29.87
CA GLY A 405 -20.62 -3.00 30.99
C GLY A 405 -21.71 -2.15 31.65
N LYS A 406 -21.98 -0.93 31.17
CA LYS A 406 -23.11 -0.10 31.59
C LYS A 406 -24.18 -0.06 30.49
N ILE A 407 -25.44 -0.07 30.86
CA ILE A 407 -26.55 0.11 29.92
C ILE A 407 -26.76 1.61 29.73
N VAL A 408 -26.60 2.10 28.51
CA VAL A 408 -26.75 3.52 28.14
C VAL A 408 -27.80 3.64 27.04
N ARG A 409 -28.77 4.54 27.22
CA ARG A 409 -29.70 4.88 26.15
C ARG A 409 -28.99 5.77 25.13
N THR A 410 -28.87 5.28 23.91
CA THR A 410 -28.09 5.95 22.85
C THR A 410 -28.97 6.13 21.62
N PRO A 411 -28.95 7.30 20.96
CA PRO A 411 -29.71 7.49 19.72
C PRO A 411 -29.34 6.46 18.65
N LYS A 412 -30.33 5.92 17.95
CA LYS A 412 -30.14 4.96 16.84
C LYS A 412 -29.25 5.52 15.73
N ILE A 413 -29.38 6.83 15.44
CA ILE A 413 -28.50 7.58 14.53
C ILE A 413 -27.01 7.39 14.89
N ILE A 414 -26.67 7.51 16.18
CA ILE A 414 -25.29 7.38 16.66
C ILE A 414 -24.80 5.93 16.56
N ILE A 415 -25.67 4.97 16.86
CA ILE A 415 -25.34 3.54 16.78
C ILE A 415 -25.06 3.14 15.32
N ALA A 416 -25.94 3.51 14.40
CA ALA A 416 -25.78 3.24 12.96
C ALA A 416 -24.51 3.91 12.41
N TYR A 417 -24.24 5.16 12.81
CA TYR A 417 -23.04 5.87 12.35
C TYR A 417 -21.76 5.20 12.83
N ASN A 418 -21.69 4.82 14.11
CA ASN A 418 -20.52 4.15 14.66
C ASN A 418 -20.30 2.76 14.04
N LYS A 419 -21.38 2.04 13.71
CA LYS A 419 -21.32 0.76 13.01
C LYS A 419 -20.71 0.93 11.61
N ALA A 420 -21.23 1.87 10.81
CA ALA A 420 -20.70 2.15 9.48
C ALA A 420 -19.25 2.67 9.51
N LYS A 421 -18.94 3.63 10.40
CA LYS A 421 -17.58 4.15 10.60
C LYS A 421 -16.59 3.07 11.07
N GLY A 422 -17.07 1.98 11.65
CA GLY A 422 -16.25 0.80 11.95
C GLY A 422 -15.57 0.20 10.72
N ALA A 423 -16.17 0.27 9.52
CA ALA A 423 -15.63 -0.31 8.29
C ALA A 423 -14.28 0.32 7.90
N ILE A 424 -14.19 1.66 7.88
CA ILE A 424 -12.93 2.34 7.53
C ILE A 424 -11.83 2.03 8.57
N HIS A 425 -12.20 1.98 9.86
CA HIS A 425 -11.27 1.68 10.93
C HIS A 425 -10.70 0.27 10.78
N THR A 426 -11.53 -0.72 10.44
CA THR A 426 -11.07 -2.08 10.19
C THR A 426 -10.18 -2.13 8.95
N SER A 427 -10.56 -1.49 7.84
CA SER A 427 -9.71 -1.38 6.63
C SER A 427 -8.31 -0.87 6.97
N ASP A 428 -8.22 0.25 7.69
CA ASP A 428 -6.95 0.90 8.00
C ASP A 428 -6.15 0.10 9.04
N GLN A 429 -6.84 -0.56 9.97
CA GLN A 429 -6.20 -1.47 10.92
C GLN A 429 -5.61 -2.69 10.21
N MET A 430 -6.34 -3.31 9.29
CA MET A 430 -5.87 -4.47 8.52
C MET A 430 -4.70 -4.09 7.61
N SER A 431 -4.76 -2.92 6.98
CA SER A 431 -3.69 -2.36 6.17
C SER A 431 -2.40 -2.09 6.97
N ALA A 432 -2.53 -1.73 8.26
CA ALA A 432 -1.39 -1.44 9.13
C ALA A 432 -0.66 -2.71 9.64
N TYR A 433 -1.35 -3.86 9.72
CA TYR A 433 -0.72 -5.10 10.16
C TYR A 433 0.32 -5.57 9.14
N SER A 434 1.56 -5.76 9.62
CA SER A 434 2.69 -6.19 8.80
C SER A 434 2.93 -5.32 7.55
N SER A 435 2.62 -4.01 7.64
CA SER A 435 2.84 -3.08 6.53
C SER A 435 4.32 -3.04 6.14
N PRO A 436 4.65 -3.19 4.85
CA PRO A 436 6.03 -3.21 4.34
C PRO A 436 6.58 -1.82 4.00
N LEU A 437 5.81 -0.75 4.25
CA LEU A 437 6.19 0.60 3.85
C LEU A 437 7.49 1.09 4.53
N ARG A 438 8.37 1.70 3.72
CA ARG A 438 9.61 2.37 4.14
C ARG A 438 9.57 3.87 3.82
N LYS A 439 10.43 4.65 4.47
CA LYS A 439 10.44 6.12 4.33
C LYS A 439 10.93 6.61 2.97
N THR A 440 11.95 5.97 2.39
CA THR A 440 12.77 6.49 1.27
C THR A 440 12.20 6.31 -0.14
N LEU A 441 10.99 5.77 -0.28
CA LEU A 441 10.41 5.52 -1.61
C LEU A 441 9.84 6.80 -2.23
N LYS A 442 9.97 6.95 -3.56
CA LYS A 442 9.23 7.96 -4.32
C LYS A 442 7.72 7.80 -4.05
N TRP A 443 6.98 8.90 -4.02
CA TRP A 443 5.59 8.92 -3.54
C TRP A 443 4.68 7.91 -4.24
N TYR A 444 4.75 7.81 -5.59
CA TYR A 444 3.89 6.93 -6.38
C TYR A 444 4.24 5.46 -6.18
N LYS A 445 5.53 5.12 -6.03
CA LYS A 445 5.97 3.75 -5.66
C LYS A 445 5.44 3.35 -4.31
N LYS A 446 5.55 4.26 -3.34
CA LYS A 446 5.03 4.04 -1.99
C LYS A 446 3.52 3.82 -2.01
N LEU A 447 2.80 4.63 -2.79
CA LEU A 447 1.36 4.49 -2.94
C LEU A 447 0.99 3.19 -3.67
N GLY A 448 1.66 2.82 -4.75
CA GLY A 448 1.41 1.55 -5.44
C GLY A 448 1.63 0.34 -4.55
N ILE A 449 2.69 0.35 -3.72
CA ILE A 449 2.92 -0.67 -2.70
C ILE A 449 1.82 -0.69 -1.64
N GLU A 450 1.36 0.48 -1.17
CA GLU A 450 0.24 0.58 -0.21
C GLU A 450 -1.06 0.00 -0.80
N LEU A 451 -1.36 0.32 -2.05
CA LEU A 451 -2.57 -0.12 -2.73
C LEU A 451 -2.55 -1.64 -2.96
N ILE A 452 -1.45 -2.18 -3.50
CA ILE A 452 -1.31 -3.60 -3.85
C ILE A 452 -1.11 -4.47 -2.59
N LEU A 453 -0.21 -4.11 -1.69
CA LEU A 453 0.20 -4.98 -0.58
C LEU A 453 -0.56 -4.75 0.73
N ASN A 454 -1.30 -3.64 0.86
CA ASN A 454 -2.10 -3.40 2.08
C ASN A 454 -3.59 -3.35 1.76
N THR A 455 -4.05 -2.47 0.86
CA THR A 455 -5.48 -2.32 0.58
C THR A 455 -6.05 -3.56 -0.15
N ALA A 456 -5.43 -3.98 -1.25
CA ALA A 456 -5.89 -5.14 -2.01
C ALA A 456 -5.75 -6.46 -1.20
N VAL A 457 -4.68 -6.61 -0.42
CA VAL A 457 -4.52 -7.75 0.51
C VAL A 457 -5.61 -7.78 1.57
N ALA A 458 -5.98 -6.63 2.15
CA ALA A 458 -7.07 -6.57 3.13
C ALA A 458 -8.42 -6.97 2.49
N ASN A 459 -8.69 -6.51 1.27
CA ASN A 459 -9.89 -6.91 0.52
C ASN A 459 -9.88 -8.42 0.21
N ALA A 460 -8.77 -8.97 -0.27
CA ALA A 460 -8.63 -10.41 -0.56
C ALA A 460 -8.83 -11.25 0.71
N TRP A 461 -8.25 -10.81 1.83
CA TRP A 461 -8.38 -11.48 3.12
C TRP A 461 -9.81 -11.45 3.65
N ILE A 462 -10.55 -10.35 3.46
CA ILE A 462 -11.96 -10.26 3.82
C ILE A 462 -12.78 -11.28 3.03
N MET A 463 -12.58 -11.34 1.71
CA MET A 463 -13.26 -12.31 0.86
C MET A 463 -12.92 -13.75 1.27
N PHE A 464 -11.65 -14.04 1.56
CA PHE A 464 -11.23 -15.34 2.05
C PHE A 464 -11.95 -15.72 3.36
N CYS A 465 -11.97 -14.82 4.34
CA CYS A 465 -12.64 -15.06 5.63
C CYS A 465 -14.16 -15.19 5.54
N GLU A 466 -14.81 -14.68 4.49
CA GLU A 466 -16.24 -14.88 4.28
C GLU A 466 -16.57 -16.28 3.75
N ASN A 467 -15.66 -16.87 2.97
CA ASN A 467 -15.83 -18.19 2.36
C ASN A 467 -15.23 -19.34 3.17
N THR A 468 -14.22 -19.08 4.00
CA THR A 468 -13.49 -20.11 4.75
C THR A 468 -13.56 -19.89 6.28
N ALA A 469 -12.98 -20.81 7.05
CA ALA A 469 -12.77 -20.60 8.47
C ALA A 469 -11.89 -19.36 8.73
N GLN A 470 -12.15 -18.66 9.83
CA GLN A 470 -11.51 -17.39 10.15
C GLN A 470 -10.00 -17.54 10.36
N GLN A 471 -9.20 -16.94 9.48
CA GLN A 471 -7.73 -16.91 9.55
C GLN A 471 -7.24 -15.49 9.87
N GLY A 472 -6.16 -15.36 10.64
CA GLY A 472 -5.52 -14.05 10.88
C GLY A 472 -4.82 -13.49 9.63
N ILE A 473 -4.90 -12.18 9.41
CA ILE A 473 -4.28 -11.51 8.25
C ILE A 473 -2.76 -11.71 8.13
N VAL A 474 -2.06 -11.93 9.25
CA VAL A 474 -0.61 -12.19 9.24
C VAL A 474 -0.30 -13.53 8.57
N GLU A 475 -1.09 -14.57 8.86
CA GLU A 475 -0.93 -15.88 8.23
C GLU A 475 -1.33 -15.81 6.75
N PHE A 476 -2.38 -15.06 6.44
CA PHE A 476 -2.80 -14.83 5.05
C PHE A 476 -1.69 -14.15 4.23
N ARG A 477 -1.04 -13.13 4.79
CA ARG A 477 0.14 -12.50 4.17
C ARG A 477 1.31 -13.47 4.01
N ARG A 478 1.54 -14.39 4.96
CA ARG A 478 2.60 -15.41 4.83
C ARG A 478 2.34 -16.32 3.63
N GLN A 479 1.11 -16.80 3.46
CA GLN A 479 0.71 -17.61 2.31
C GLN A 479 0.80 -16.82 0.99
N LEU A 480 0.43 -15.53 1.01
CA LEU A 480 0.60 -14.67 -0.16
C LEU A 480 2.07 -14.41 -0.51
N VAL A 481 2.97 -14.38 0.48
CA VAL A 481 4.41 -14.30 0.20
C VAL A 481 4.87 -15.52 -0.59
N GLU A 482 4.45 -16.73 -0.20
CA GLU A 482 4.74 -17.97 -0.93
C GLU A 482 4.14 -17.93 -2.33
N TYR A 483 2.84 -17.65 -2.43
CA TYR A 483 2.16 -17.47 -3.72
C TYR A 483 2.89 -16.48 -4.63
N LEU A 484 3.34 -15.34 -4.10
CA LEU A 484 3.98 -14.28 -4.90
C LEU A 484 5.40 -14.62 -5.36
N VAL A 485 6.06 -15.61 -4.75
CA VAL A 485 7.44 -15.99 -5.12
C VAL A 485 7.52 -17.37 -5.79
N ASP A 486 6.48 -18.21 -5.67
CA ASP A 486 6.47 -19.60 -6.16
C ASP A 486 5.94 -19.76 -7.62
N PHE A 487 6.10 -18.76 -8.47
CA PHE A 487 5.73 -18.88 -9.89
C PHE A 487 6.79 -19.67 -10.67
N GLY A 488 6.46 -20.89 -11.06
CA GLY A 488 7.30 -21.75 -11.90
C GLY A 488 7.72 -23.09 -11.28
N LYS A 489 7.05 -23.54 -10.21
CA LYS A 489 7.24 -24.92 -9.69
C LYS A 489 6.30 -25.97 -10.27
N ASP A 490 5.30 -25.60 -11.08
CA ASP A 490 4.41 -26.59 -11.69
C ASP A 490 4.78 -26.87 -13.17
N GLU A 491 5.12 -28.14 -13.40
CA GLU A 491 4.99 -28.96 -14.62
C GLU A 491 6.07 -28.96 -15.73
N SER A 492 7.27 -28.38 -15.53
CA SER A 492 8.39 -28.64 -16.47
C SER A 492 9.73 -29.04 -15.87
N GLU A 493 9.87 -29.14 -14.54
CA GLU A 493 11.15 -29.50 -13.90
C GLU A 493 11.05 -30.60 -12.82
N ASP A 494 9.86 -31.15 -12.56
CA ASP A 494 9.66 -32.18 -11.53
C ASP A 494 10.07 -33.60 -11.94
N ASN A 495 10.66 -33.78 -13.13
CA ASN A 495 11.32 -35.04 -13.51
C ASN A 495 12.86 -34.96 -13.55
N GLU A 496 13.49 -33.82 -13.19
CA GLU A 496 14.96 -33.74 -13.13
C GLU A 496 15.53 -33.09 -11.85
N ASN A 497 14.72 -32.48 -10.98
CA ASN A 497 15.23 -31.72 -9.83
C ASN A 497 15.04 -32.35 -8.43
N GLU A 498 14.95 -33.68 -8.33
CA GLU A 498 15.08 -34.38 -7.04
C GLU A 498 16.54 -34.52 -6.54
N SER A 499 17.50 -33.80 -7.14
CA SER A 499 18.90 -33.84 -6.70
C SER A 499 19.64 -32.49 -6.62
N ILE A 500 18.98 -31.37 -6.32
CA ILE A 500 19.69 -30.10 -6.08
C ILE A 500 19.17 -29.39 -4.82
N SER A 501 19.41 -30.01 -3.66
CA SER A 501 19.40 -29.32 -2.36
C SER A 501 20.70 -29.56 -1.59
N LYS A 502 21.85 -29.34 -2.25
CA LYS A 502 23.10 -29.00 -1.55
C LYS A 502 23.78 -27.89 -2.32
N ARG A 503 23.93 -26.74 -1.67
CA ARG A 503 24.92 -25.71 -2.04
C ARG A 503 26.22 -26.46 -2.40
N PRO A 504 26.85 -26.28 -3.57
CA PRO A 504 28.07 -27.00 -3.85
C PRO A 504 29.08 -26.60 -2.77
N GLU A 505 29.40 -27.54 -1.88
CA GLU A 505 30.61 -27.46 -1.10
C GLU A 505 31.71 -27.23 -2.12
N ARG A 506 32.49 -26.16 -1.96
CA ARG A 506 33.72 -26.01 -2.75
C ARG A 506 34.51 -27.29 -2.50
N LEU A 507 34.54 -28.19 -3.49
CA LEU A 507 35.29 -29.43 -3.43
C LEU A 507 36.72 -29.03 -3.08
N LYS A 508 37.17 -29.41 -1.88
CA LYS A 508 38.57 -29.23 -1.50
C LYS A 508 39.37 -30.23 -2.33
N HIS A 509 39.96 -29.77 -3.43
CA HIS A 509 40.84 -30.59 -4.22
C HIS A 509 42.12 -30.88 -3.42
N THR A 510 42.56 -32.12 -3.39
CA THR A 510 43.80 -32.53 -2.74
C THR A 510 44.69 -33.27 -3.73
N LEU A 511 46.00 -33.15 -3.55
CA LEU A 511 46.97 -33.83 -4.39
C LEU A 511 47.47 -35.09 -3.66
N ILE A 512 47.01 -36.26 -4.08
CA ILE A 512 47.32 -37.54 -3.44
C ILE A 512 48.38 -38.30 -4.26
N THR A 513 49.32 -38.97 -3.58
CA THR A 513 50.31 -39.84 -4.22
C THR A 513 49.74 -41.24 -4.41
N LYS A 514 49.77 -41.78 -5.63
CA LYS A 514 49.29 -43.12 -5.94
C LYS A 514 50.28 -44.19 -5.46
N GLU A 515 49.83 -45.08 -4.59
CA GLU A 515 50.63 -46.20 -4.08
C GLU A 515 50.85 -47.27 -5.16
N GLY A 516 52.00 -47.94 -5.13
CA GLY A 516 52.37 -49.04 -6.03
C GLY A 516 53.70 -48.86 -6.75
N LYS A 517 54.07 -49.84 -7.59
CA LYS A 517 55.35 -49.88 -8.33
C LYS A 517 55.49 -48.64 -9.23
N VAL A 518 56.64 -47.98 -9.18
CA VAL A 518 56.95 -46.67 -9.83
C VAL A 518 56.56 -46.60 -11.32
N ARG A 519 56.71 -47.69 -12.07
CA ARG A 519 56.37 -47.75 -13.51
C ARG A 519 54.86 -47.78 -13.78
N GLN A 520 54.06 -48.22 -12.82
CA GLN A 520 52.61 -48.38 -12.94
C GLN A 520 51.84 -47.21 -12.32
N SER A 521 52.41 -46.55 -11.30
CA SER A 521 51.78 -45.42 -10.61
C SER A 521 51.97 -44.06 -11.29
N ARG A 522 53.01 -43.89 -12.13
CA ARG A 522 53.31 -42.60 -12.79
C ARG A 522 52.56 -42.42 -14.12
N ARG A 523 51.87 -41.28 -14.26
CA ARG A 523 51.30 -40.79 -15.54
C ARG A 523 51.85 -39.40 -15.86
N PHE A 524 51.66 -38.94 -17.09
CA PHE A 524 52.05 -37.58 -17.46
C PHE A 524 51.22 -36.57 -16.67
N CYS A 525 51.89 -35.54 -16.14
CA CYS A 525 51.19 -34.36 -15.65
C CYS A 525 50.41 -33.76 -16.81
N VAL A 526 49.10 -33.62 -16.67
CA VAL A 526 48.19 -33.21 -17.76
C VAL A 526 48.61 -31.86 -18.33
N GLU A 527 48.92 -30.91 -17.46
CA GLU A 527 49.26 -29.54 -17.89
C GLU A 527 50.68 -29.43 -18.43
N CYS A 528 51.65 -30.18 -17.87
CA CYS A 528 52.99 -30.24 -18.47
C CYS A 528 52.95 -30.91 -19.85
N TYR A 529 52.11 -31.94 -20.03
CA TYR A 529 51.96 -32.61 -21.31
C TYR A 529 51.31 -31.68 -22.34
N LYS A 530 50.19 -31.02 -22.00
CA LYS A 530 49.53 -30.03 -22.86
C LYS A 530 50.49 -28.93 -23.31
N ASN A 531 51.25 -28.35 -22.39
CA ASN A 531 52.26 -27.32 -22.72
C ASN A 531 53.41 -27.87 -23.58
N CYS A 532 53.86 -29.11 -23.33
CA CYS A 532 54.88 -29.72 -24.19
C CYS A 532 54.35 -30.02 -25.60
N VAL A 533 53.07 -30.40 -25.72
CA VAL A 533 52.41 -30.64 -27.02
C VAL A 533 52.26 -29.32 -27.79
N SER A 534 51.87 -28.22 -27.14
CA SER A 534 51.71 -26.93 -27.81
C SER A 534 53.04 -26.36 -28.31
N ILE A 535 54.15 -26.59 -27.58
CA ILE A 535 55.47 -26.05 -27.96
C ILE A 535 56.23 -26.96 -28.93
N PHE A 536 56.19 -28.29 -28.72
CA PHE A 536 57.08 -29.23 -29.44
C PHE A 536 56.34 -30.31 -30.23
N GLY A 537 55.01 -30.30 -30.23
CA GLY A 537 54.19 -31.35 -30.84
C GLY A 537 54.14 -32.65 -30.02
N SER A 538 53.14 -33.49 -30.34
CA SER A 538 52.80 -34.68 -29.54
C SER A 538 53.88 -35.77 -29.49
N ARG A 539 54.70 -35.87 -30.55
CA ARG A 539 55.81 -36.85 -30.63
C ARG A 539 56.91 -36.52 -29.61
N ILE A 540 57.32 -35.26 -29.52
CA ILE A 540 58.39 -34.82 -28.61
C ILE A 540 57.86 -34.70 -27.17
N ALA A 541 56.59 -34.33 -26.99
CA ALA A 541 55.97 -34.21 -25.67
C ALA A 541 56.02 -35.48 -24.83
N LYS A 542 55.95 -36.68 -25.44
CA LYS A 542 56.04 -37.96 -24.72
C LYS A 542 57.38 -38.19 -24.03
N ASN A 543 58.45 -37.56 -24.52
CA ASN A 543 59.80 -37.70 -23.98
C ASN A 543 60.17 -36.56 -23.01
N ARG A 544 59.53 -35.38 -23.15
CA ARG A 544 59.84 -34.18 -22.34
C ARG A 544 58.84 -33.91 -21.22
N ALA A 545 57.59 -34.34 -21.35
CA ALA A 545 56.57 -34.06 -20.35
C ALA A 545 56.82 -34.82 -19.05
N LYS A 546 56.72 -34.10 -17.93
CA LYS A 546 56.94 -34.63 -16.59
C LYS A 546 55.93 -35.73 -16.26
N LYS A 547 56.40 -36.91 -15.87
CA LYS A 547 55.57 -37.98 -15.29
C LYS A 547 55.59 -37.89 -13.76
N VAL A 548 54.42 -37.96 -13.14
CA VAL A 548 54.23 -37.81 -11.70
C VAL A 548 53.33 -38.93 -11.17
N PRO A 549 53.55 -39.37 -9.91
CA PRO A 549 52.67 -40.34 -9.24
C PRO A 549 51.48 -39.67 -8.54
N THR A 550 51.41 -38.34 -8.57
CA THR A 550 50.42 -37.54 -7.85
C THR A 550 49.22 -37.21 -8.73
N TYR A 551 48.01 -37.35 -8.19
CA TYR A 551 46.75 -37.09 -8.88
C TYR A 551 45.74 -36.43 -7.96
N CYS A 552 44.74 -35.77 -8.55
CA CYS A 552 43.64 -35.17 -7.81
C CYS A 552 42.40 -36.07 -7.93
N PRO A 553 41.97 -36.74 -6.86
CA PRO A 553 40.80 -37.63 -6.90
C PRO A 553 39.50 -36.85 -7.07
N GLU A 554 39.46 -35.56 -6.69
CA GLU A 554 38.26 -34.72 -6.74
C GLU A 554 38.02 -34.12 -8.14
N CYS A 555 38.99 -34.18 -9.05
CA CYS A 555 38.82 -33.77 -10.44
C CYS A 555 38.16 -34.89 -11.27
N PRO A 556 37.25 -34.56 -12.20
CA PRO A 556 36.76 -35.50 -13.21
C PRO A 556 37.93 -36.18 -13.94
N ALA A 557 37.86 -37.51 -14.10
CA ALA A 557 38.90 -38.37 -14.68
C ALA A 557 40.21 -38.53 -13.88
N GLN A 558 40.26 -38.07 -12.62
CA GLN A 558 41.41 -38.26 -11.70
C GLN A 558 42.78 -37.90 -12.35
N PRO A 559 42.91 -36.69 -12.93
CA PRO A 559 44.10 -36.26 -13.65
C PRO A 559 45.34 -36.22 -12.75
N HIS A 560 46.48 -36.54 -13.35
CA HIS A 560 47.77 -36.46 -12.67
C HIS A 560 48.36 -35.05 -12.82
N TYR A 561 48.87 -34.50 -11.72
CA TYR A 561 49.45 -33.16 -11.67
C TYR A 561 50.77 -33.16 -10.91
N CYS A 562 51.75 -32.39 -11.39
CA CYS A 562 52.85 -31.96 -10.53
C CYS A 562 52.37 -30.84 -9.61
N LEU A 563 53.02 -30.64 -8.47
CA LEU A 563 52.60 -29.65 -7.47
C LEU A 563 52.39 -28.23 -8.05
N GLN A 564 53.29 -27.79 -8.94
CA GLN A 564 53.18 -26.47 -9.59
C GLN A 564 51.95 -26.36 -10.49
N CYS A 565 51.64 -27.38 -11.28
CA CYS A 565 50.45 -27.40 -12.13
C CYS A 565 49.17 -27.57 -11.30
N PHE A 566 49.22 -28.35 -10.21
CA PHE A 566 48.10 -28.49 -9.28
C PHE A 566 47.72 -27.14 -8.67
N ASN A 567 48.68 -26.38 -8.13
CA ASN A 567 48.42 -25.08 -7.51
C ASN A 567 47.94 -24.03 -8.54
N LYS A 568 48.36 -24.13 -9.80
CA LYS A 568 47.86 -23.26 -10.88
C LYS A 568 46.43 -23.58 -11.27
N CYS A 569 46.08 -24.87 -11.38
CA CYS A 569 44.74 -25.32 -11.73
C CYS A 569 43.75 -25.22 -10.56
N HIS A 570 44.25 -25.20 -9.31
CA HIS A 570 43.45 -25.14 -8.08
C HIS A 570 43.94 -23.99 -7.18
N PRO A 571 43.67 -22.72 -7.53
CA PRO A 571 44.24 -21.56 -6.84
C PRO A 571 43.67 -21.30 -5.42
N TYR A 572 42.73 -22.12 -4.92
CA TYR A 572 42.04 -21.92 -3.64
C TYR A 572 42.22 -23.07 -2.63
N THR A 573 43.26 -23.91 -2.77
CA THR A 573 43.54 -25.05 -1.88
C THR A 573 44.71 -24.78 -0.92
N MET A 574 44.57 -23.76 -0.08
CA MET A 574 45.17 -23.71 1.27
C MET A 574 44.09 -23.37 2.29
#